data_AF-A0A0A9W4U6-F1
#
_entry.id   AF-A0A0A9W4U6-F1
#
_cell.length_a   1.000
_cell.length_b   1.000
_cell.length_c   1.000
_cell.angle_alpha   90.00
_cell.angle_beta   90.00
_cell.angle_gamma   90.00
#
_symmetry.space_group_name_H-M   'P 1'
#
loop_
_entity.id
_entity.type
_entity.pdbx_description
1 polymer ?
#
loop_
_entity_poly.entity_id
_entity_poly.type
_entity_poly.pdbx_seq_one_letter_code
_entity_poly.pdbx_strand_id
1 'polypeptide(L)'
;KLGDWFRVVQLMKMGAGGTDSQLQSAWNNIGDFFAERSNWESAREYYEKSQNVDRLIICYQLLEDYDALEKIVDTLPEKHPLLKEIGEVFMSVGMCSQAVSVFIKSGLVQTAVQACVSLNQWDQAVALAETYNMLPQIASLLDKYANTLIEKDRHLEVV
;
A
#
# COMPACT_ATOMS: atom_id res chain seq x y z
N LYS A 1 -19.76 -4.89 22.14
CA LYS A 1 -20.94 -5.79 22.07
C LYS A 1 -20.93 -6.52 20.72
N LEU A 2 -20.24 -7.66 20.61
CA LEU A 2 -20.09 -8.42 19.35
C LEU A 2 -21.38 -9.15 18.93
N GLY A 3 -22.06 -9.75 19.91
CA GLY A 3 -23.25 -10.55 19.67
C GLY A 3 -24.41 -9.78 19.04
N ASP A 4 -24.43 -8.45 19.19
CA ASP A 4 -25.47 -7.60 18.63
C ASP A 4 -25.31 -7.49 17.11
N TRP A 5 -24.09 -7.32 16.58
CA TRP A 5 -23.88 -7.17 15.14
C TRP A 5 -24.06 -8.48 14.35
N PHE A 6 -23.60 -9.61 14.88
CA PHE A 6 -23.86 -10.92 14.27
C PHE A 6 -25.35 -11.23 14.19
N ARG A 7 -26.09 -10.89 15.25
CA ARG A 7 -27.55 -11.05 15.27
C ARG A 7 -28.23 -10.11 14.27
N VAL A 8 -27.76 -8.86 14.14
CA VAL A 8 -28.25 -7.90 13.14
C VAL A 8 -28.08 -8.46 11.73
N VAL A 9 -26.88 -8.95 11.38
CA VAL A 9 -26.62 -9.58 10.08
C VAL A 9 -27.56 -10.78 9.85
N GLN A 10 -27.72 -11.64 10.85
CA GLN A 10 -28.58 -12.83 10.73
C GLN A 10 -30.04 -12.46 10.47
N LEU A 11 -30.57 -11.47 11.19
CA LEU A 11 -31.94 -10.97 11.01
C LEU A 11 -32.13 -10.36 9.62
N MET A 12 -31.18 -9.54 9.16
CA MET A 12 -31.23 -8.95 7.81
C MET A 12 -31.24 -10.02 6.73
N LYS A 13 -30.38 -11.05 6.84
CA LYS A 13 -30.34 -12.18 5.90
C LYS A 13 -31.61 -13.04 5.91
N MET A 14 -32.31 -13.11 7.04
CA MET A 14 -33.57 -13.85 7.18
C MET A 14 -34.79 -13.09 6.64
N GLY A 15 -34.59 -11.96 5.95
CA GLY A 15 -35.67 -11.20 5.32
C GLY A 15 -36.43 -10.27 6.26
N ALA A 16 -35.90 -9.99 7.45
CA ALA A 16 -36.52 -9.07 8.42
C ALA A 16 -36.45 -7.59 8.02
N GLY A 17 -36.03 -7.29 6.78
CA GLY A 17 -35.77 -5.94 6.30
C GLY A 17 -34.35 -5.47 6.64
N GLY A 18 -33.73 -4.78 5.68
CA GLY A 18 -32.39 -4.19 5.79
C GLY A 18 -31.90 -3.79 4.41
N THR A 19 -31.32 -2.60 4.27
CA THR A 19 -30.68 -2.20 3.01
C THR A 19 -29.29 -2.81 2.89
N ASP A 20 -28.78 -2.94 1.67
CA ASP A 20 -27.41 -3.40 1.44
C ASP A 20 -26.37 -2.54 2.19
N SER A 21 -26.62 -1.24 2.29
CA SER A 21 -25.79 -0.31 3.06
C SER A 21 -25.79 -0.60 4.57
N GLN A 22 -26.94 -1.00 5.14
CA GLN A 22 -27.01 -1.40 6.55
C GLN A 22 -26.28 -2.72 6.80
N LEU A 23 -26.40 -3.67 5.88
CA LEU A 23 -25.67 -4.93 5.94
C LEU A 23 -24.16 -4.72 5.84
N GLN A 24 -23.72 -3.85 4.91
CA GLN A 24 -22.32 -3.45 4.76
C GLN A 24 -21.77 -2.80 6.04
N SER A 25 -22.55 -1.90 6.65
CA SER A 25 -22.19 -1.24 7.92
C SER A 25 -22.08 -2.25 9.06
N ALA A 26 -22.98 -3.23 9.13
CA ALA A 26 -22.91 -4.29 10.12
C ALA A 26 -21.65 -5.15 9.94
N TRP A 27 -21.28 -5.48 8.70
CA TRP A 27 -20.02 -6.18 8.41
C TRP A 27 -18.79 -5.37 8.81
N ASN A 28 -18.76 -4.06 8.51
CA ASN A 28 -17.68 -3.17 8.96
C ASN A 28 -17.52 -3.19 10.48
N ASN A 29 -18.61 -3.06 11.24
CA ASN A 29 -18.54 -3.08 12.70
C ASN A 29 -18.04 -4.41 13.27
N ILE A 30 -18.32 -5.54 12.58
CA ILE A 30 -17.77 -6.85 12.97
C ILE A 30 -16.27 -6.88 12.65
N GLY A 31 -15.84 -6.38 11.49
CA GLY A 31 -14.44 -6.24 11.11
C GLY A 31 -13.65 -5.39 12.12
N ASP A 32 -14.16 -4.21 12.48
CA ASP A 32 -13.55 -3.31 13.47
C ASP A 32 -13.38 -4.01 14.82
N PHE A 33 -14.40 -4.78 15.26
CA PHE A 33 -14.32 -5.54 16.50
C PHE A 33 -13.17 -6.56 16.52
N PHE A 34 -12.90 -7.24 15.39
CA PHE A 34 -11.79 -8.19 15.29
C PHE A 34 -10.44 -7.47 15.16
N ALA A 35 -10.39 -6.37 14.41
CA ALA A 35 -9.20 -5.52 14.28
C ALA A 35 -8.75 -4.95 15.63
N GLU A 36 -9.67 -4.48 16.47
CA GLU A 36 -9.40 -4.02 17.85
C GLU A 36 -8.71 -5.08 18.73
N ARG A 37 -8.86 -6.37 18.37
CA ARG A 37 -8.24 -7.51 19.07
C ARG A 37 -7.05 -8.10 18.33
N SER A 38 -6.59 -7.41 17.28
CA SER A 38 -5.52 -7.87 16.40
C SER A 38 -5.80 -9.22 15.73
N ASN A 39 -7.07 -9.62 15.62
CA ASN A 39 -7.47 -10.78 14.83
C ASN A 39 -7.69 -10.33 13.39
N TRP A 40 -6.58 -10.12 12.67
CA TRP A 40 -6.56 -9.56 11.33
C TRP A 40 -7.17 -10.49 10.28
N GLU A 41 -7.05 -11.81 10.45
CA GLU A 41 -7.68 -12.81 9.58
C GLU A 41 -9.20 -12.69 9.57
N SER A 42 -9.81 -12.65 10.76
CA SER A 42 -11.26 -12.46 10.87
C SER A 42 -11.66 -11.06 10.42
N ALA A 43 -10.88 -10.04 10.77
CA ALA A 43 -11.15 -8.66 10.34
C ALA A 43 -11.19 -8.55 8.81
N ARG A 44 -10.20 -9.13 8.11
CA ARG A 44 -10.15 -9.23 6.64
C ARG A 44 -11.44 -9.82 6.09
N GLU A 45 -11.86 -10.99 6.56
CA GLU A 45 -13.05 -11.69 6.04
C GLU A 45 -14.31 -10.80 6.09
N TYR A 46 -14.47 -10.02 7.17
CA TYR A 46 -15.61 -9.11 7.30
C TYR A 46 -15.45 -7.82 6.50
N TYR A 47 -14.23 -7.30 6.36
CA TYR A 47 -13.99 -6.14 5.49
C TYR A 47 -14.12 -6.46 4.00
N GLU A 48 -13.85 -7.71 3.57
CA GLU A 48 -14.17 -8.18 2.22
C GLU A 48 -15.68 -8.18 1.98
N LYS A 49 -16.46 -8.70 2.94
CA LYS A 49 -17.93 -8.69 2.87
C LYS A 49 -18.50 -7.27 2.87
N SER A 50 -17.87 -6.33 3.56
CA SER A 50 -18.27 -4.92 3.57
C SER A 50 -17.64 -4.10 2.46
N GLN A 51 -16.78 -4.68 1.60
CA GLN A 51 -16.05 -3.97 0.54
C GLN A 51 -15.28 -2.74 1.06
N ASN A 52 -14.76 -2.80 2.29
CA ASN A 52 -14.04 -1.70 2.91
C ASN A 52 -12.54 -1.77 2.55
N VAL A 53 -12.20 -1.18 1.40
CA VAL A 53 -10.85 -1.23 0.83
C VAL A 53 -9.81 -0.60 1.76
N ASP A 54 -10.11 0.55 2.37
CA ASP A 54 -9.23 1.24 3.31
C ASP A 54 -8.81 0.32 4.47
N ARG A 55 -9.76 -0.43 5.04
CA ARG A 55 -9.47 -1.37 6.14
C ARG A 55 -8.80 -2.65 5.65
N LEU A 56 -9.08 -3.10 4.43
CA LEU A 56 -8.40 -4.25 3.84
C LEU A 56 -6.91 -4.00 3.63
N ILE A 57 -6.51 -2.80 3.21
CA ILE A 57 -5.10 -2.42 3.07
C ILE A 57 -4.35 -2.64 4.39
N ILE A 58 -4.91 -2.19 5.51
CA ILE A 58 -4.34 -2.37 6.85
C ILE A 58 -4.25 -3.87 7.20
N CYS A 59 -5.30 -4.63 6.91
CA CYS A 59 -5.30 -6.07 7.20
C CYS A 59 -4.23 -6.80 6.39
N TYR A 60 -4.11 -6.53 5.09
CA TYR A 60 -3.09 -7.12 4.23
C TYR A 60 -1.68 -6.72 4.63
N GLN A 61 -1.46 -5.47 5.02
CA GLN A 61 -0.17 -5.05 5.56
C GLN A 61 0.23 -5.84 6.82
N LEU A 62 -0.70 -6.02 7.76
CA LEU A 62 -0.43 -6.69 9.03
C LEU A 62 -0.39 -8.23 8.95
N LEU A 63 -1.01 -8.78 7.90
CA LEU A 63 -0.93 -10.19 7.54
C LEU A 63 0.24 -10.49 6.58
N GLU A 64 0.96 -9.46 6.13
CA GLU A 64 2.02 -9.55 5.11
C GLU A 64 1.53 -10.17 3.78
N ASP A 65 0.23 -10.05 3.47
CA ASP A 65 -0.39 -10.54 2.23
C ASP A 65 -0.28 -9.48 1.13
N TYR A 66 0.94 -9.27 0.66
CA TYR A 66 1.26 -8.27 -0.35
C TYR A 66 0.71 -8.62 -1.74
N ASP A 67 0.51 -9.91 -2.03
CA ASP A 67 -0.14 -10.37 -3.27
C ASP A 67 -1.60 -9.90 -3.35
N ALA A 68 -2.33 -9.95 -2.23
CA ALA A 68 -3.69 -9.42 -2.17
C ALA A 68 -3.72 -7.89 -2.30
N LEU A 69 -2.69 -7.21 -1.80
CA LEU A 69 -2.55 -5.76 -1.94
C LEU A 69 -2.29 -5.34 -3.39
N GLU A 70 -1.47 -6.09 -4.14
CA GLU A 70 -1.28 -5.89 -5.59
C GLU A 70 -2.59 -6.06 -6.36
N LYS A 71 -3.41 -7.07 -6.01
CA LYS A 71 -4.75 -7.23 -6.62
C LYS A 71 -5.67 -6.04 -6.34
N ILE A 72 -5.62 -5.44 -5.14
CA ILE A 72 -6.35 -4.19 -4.88
C ILE A 72 -5.86 -3.11 -5.84
N VAL A 73 -4.55 -2.92 -5.97
CA VAL A 73 -3.97 -1.91 -6.87
C VAL A 73 -4.52 -2.08 -8.28
N ASP A 74 -4.59 -3.29 -8.81
CA ASP A 74 -5.10 -3.56 -10.16
C ASP A 74 -6.56 -3.12 -10.35
N THR A 75 -7.39 -3.28 -9.32
CA THR A 75 -8.80 -2.87 -9.36
C THR A 75 -9.02 -1.37 -9.22
N LEU A 76 -8.07 -0.64 -8.62
CA LEU A 76 -8.18 0.80 -8.42
C LEU A 76 -7.91 1.58 -9.72
N PRO A 77 -8.68 2.65 -10.00
CA PRO A 77 -8.42 3.51 -11.14
C PRO A 77 -7.11 4.30 -10.97
N GLU A 78 -6.56 4.82 -12.07
CA GLU A 78 -5.39 5.69 -12.01
C GLU A 78 -5.65 6.90 -11.10
N LYS A 79 -4.60 7.34 -10.38
CA LYS A 79 -4.65 8.48 -9.44
C LYS A 79 -5.65 8.34 -8.29
N HIS A 80 -6.15 7.14 -8.02
CA HIS A 80 -6.99 6.89 -6.84
C HIS A 80 -6.22 7.23 -5.55
N PRO A 81 -6.82 7.93 -4.56
CA PRO A 81 -6.14 8.37 -3.34
C PRO A 81 -5.41 7.24 -2.59
N LEU A 82 -6.03 6.06 -2.50
CA LEU A 82 -5.46 4.89 -1.83
C LEU A 82 -4.19 4.33 -2.47
N LEU A 83 -3.91 4.63 -3.75
CA LEU A 83 -2.68 4.17 -4.39
C LEU A 83 -1.46 4.73 -3.66
N LYS A 84 -1.51 5.99 -3.20
CA LYS A 84 -0.39 6.58 -2.45
C LYS A 84 -0.11 5.81 -1.16
N GLU A 85 -1.16 5.49 -0.39
CA GLU A 85 -1.04 4.75 0.86
C GLU A 85 -0.48 3.34 0.62
N ILE A 86 -0.96 2.64 -0.41
CA ILE A 86 -0.44 1.33 -0.79
C ILE A 86 1.04 1.40 -1.21
N GLY A 87 1.44 2.42 -1.96
CA GLY A 87 2.83 2.64 -2.34
C GLY A 87 3.75 2.86 -1.12
N GLU A 88 3.28 3.62 -0.13
CA GLU A 88 3.99 3.84 1.14
C GLU A 88 4.12 2.54 1.95
N VAL A 89 3.10 1.66 1.92
CA VAL A 89 3.17 0.32 2.52
C VAL A 89 4.29 -0.50 1.86
N PHE A 90 4.29 -0.63 0.53
CA PHE A 90 5.34 -1.36 -0.19
C PHE A 90 6.74 -0.81 0.08
N MET A 91 6.89 0.52 0.15
CA MET A 91 8.16 1.14 0.54
C MET A 91 8.61 0.72 1.94
N SER A 92 7.70 0.74 2.92
CA SER A 92 8.02 0.44 4.32
C SER A 92 8.57 -0.97 4.53
N VAL A 93 8.24 -1.90 3.62
CA VAL A 93 8.65 -3.31 3.65
C VAL A 93 9.75 -3.62 2.63
N GLY A 94 10.27 -2.61 1.92
CA GLY A 94 11.38 -2.75 0.98
C GLY A 94 11.01 -3.24 -0.42
N MET A 95 9.72 -3.36 -0.75
CA MET A 95 9.23 -3.83 -2.06
C MET A 95 9.27 -2.69 -3.10
N CYS A 96 10.49 -2.33 -3.54
CA CYS A 96 10.73 -1.18 -4.40
C CYS A 96 9.98 -1.23 -5.75
N SER A 97 9.99 -2.38 -6.43
CA SER A 97 9.32 -2.55 -7.72
C SER A 97 7.82 -2.27 -7.65
N GLN A 98 7.15 -2.82 -6.62
CA GLN A 98 5.73 -2.61 -6.36
C GLN A 98 5.45 -1.15 -6.01
N ALA A 99 6.24 -0.57 -5.09
CA ALA A 99 6.09 0.83 -4.71
C ALA A 99 6.19 1.77 -5.93
N VAL A 100 7.20 1.56 -6.79
CA VAL A 100 7.40 2.35 -8.02
C VAL A 100 6.21 2.20 -8.97
N SER A 101 5.76 0.97 -9.24
CA SER A 101 4.60 0.70 -10.09
C SER A 101 3.35 1.44 -9.60
N VAL A 102 3.09 1.38 -8.29
CA VAL A 102 1.94 2.01 -7.66
C VAL A 102 2.04 3.54 -7.70
N PHE A 103 3.20 4.12 -7.38
CA PHE A 103 3.38 5.57 -7.44
C PHE A 103 3.26 6.12 -8.85
N ILE A 104 3.76 5.39 -9.86
CA ILE A 104 3.54 5.74 -11.27
C ILE A 104 2.04 5.72 -11.60
N LYS A 105 1.31 4.66 -11.21
CA LYS A 105 -0.15 4.57 -11.39
C LYS A 105 -0.90 5.70 -10.66
N SER A 106 -0.35 6.18 -9.55
CA SER A 106 -0.86 7.33 -8.80
C SER A 106 -0.50 8.69 -9.44
N GLY A 107 0.31 8.71 -10.51
CA GLY A 107 0.85 9.93 -11.13
C GLY A 107 1.95 10.63 -10.32
N LEU A 108 2.51 9.97 -9.31
CA LEU A 108 3.52 10.50 -8.38
C LEU A 108 4.93 10.05 -8.78
N VAL A 109 5.35 10.37 -10.00
CA VAL A 109 6.63 9.87 -10.56
C VAL A 109 7.83 10.34 -9.74
N GLN A 110 7.83 11.57 -9.21
CA GLN A 110 8.89 12.07 -8.33
C GLN A 110 9.03 11.21 -7.07
N THR A 111 7.90 10.80 -6.48
CA THR A 111 7.86 9.93 -5.31
C THR A 111 8.35 8.52 -5.66
N ALA A 112 8.04 8.02 -6.86
CA ALA A 112 8.59 6.75 -7.35
C ALA A 112 10.13 6.78 -7.44
N VAL A 113 10.73 7.86 -7.95
CA VAL A 113 12.20 8.01 -7.96
C VAL A 113 12.77 8.08 -6.54
N GLN A 114 12.12 8.85 -5.65
CA GLN A 114 12.53 8.95 -4.26
C GLN A 114 12.46 7.59 -3.55
N ALA A 115 11.45 6.76 -3.84
CA ALA A 115 11.32 5.41 -3.32
C ALA A 115 12.53 4.54 -3.71
N CYS A 116 12.93 4.57 -4.99
CA CYS A 116 14.13 3.89 -5.46
C CYS A 116 15.38 4.34 -4.70
N VAL A 117 15.56 5.65 -4.55
CA VAL A 117 16.70 6.22 -3.81
C VAL A 117 16.71 5.74 -2.34
N SER A 118 15.57 5.83 -1.66
CA SER A 118 15.43 5.43 -0.25
C SER A 118 15.70 3.93 -0.04
N LEU A 119 15.40 3.10 -1.03
CA LEU A 119 15.63 1.65 -1.01
C LEU A 119 16.96 1.25 -1.66
N ASN A 120 17.86 2.21 -1.92
CA ASN A 120 19.17 2.02 -2.54
C ASN A 120 19.13 1.39 -3.96
N GLN A 121 18.00 1.49 -4.66
CA GLN A 121 17.81 1.03 -6.05
C GLN A 121 18.18 2.13 -7.05
N TRP A 122 19.43 2.56 -7.03
CA TRP A 122 19.89 3.74 -7.76
C TRP A 122 19.81 3.61 -9.28
N ASP A 123 20.14 2.44 -9.83
CA ASP A 123 20.04 2.19 -11.27
C ASP A 123 18.59 2.35 -11.76
N GLN A 124 17.64 1.85 -10.97
CA GLN A 124 16.21 2.02 -11.24
C GLN A 124 15.78 3.49 -11.09
N ALA A 125 16.32 4.22 -10.11
CA ALA A 125 16.05 5.64 -9.91
C ALA A 125 16.47 6.48 -11.13
N VAL A 126 17.68 6.22 -11.66
CA VAL A 126 18.22 6.89 -12.86
C VAL A 126 17.36 6.57 -14.08
N ALA A 127 17.15 5.28 -14.36
CA ALA A 127 16.36 4.85 -15.51
C ALA A 127 14.94 5.44 -15.50
N LEU A 128 14.31 5.51 -14.31
CA LEU A 128 13.00 6.10 -14.15
C LEU A 128 13.02 7.61 -14.42
N ALA A 129 14.00 8.33 -13.90
CA ALA A 129 14.12 9.75 -14.14
C ALA A 129 14.44 10.12 -15.59
N GLU A 130 15.22 9.30 -16.29
CA GLU A 130 15.43 9.43 -17.74
C GLU A 130 14.12 9.22 -18.51
N THR A 131 13.40 8.14 -18.20
CA THR A 131 12.14 7.77 -18.86
C THR A 131 11.08 8.88 -18.77
N TYR A 132 11.02 9.57 -17.63
CA TYR A 132 10.05 10.63 -17.37
C TYR A 132 10.61 12.05 -17.51
N ASN A 133 11.81 12.22 -18.09
CA ASN A 133 12.48 13.52 -18.29
C ASN A 133 12.62 14.36 -17.00
N MET A 134 12.83 13.71 -15.85
CA MET A 134 12.96 14.36 -14.54
C MET A 134 14.43 14.57 -14.11
N LEU A 135 15.39 14.30 -15.00
CA LEU A 135 16.82 14.49 -14.73
C LEU A 135 17.18 15.84 -14.06
N PRO A 136 16.62 17.00 -14.47
CA PRO A 136 16.95 18.27 -13.82
C PRO A 136 16.49 18.35 -12.36
N GLN A 137 15.37 17.70 -12.03
CA GLN A 137 14.77 17.71 -10.70
C GLN A 137 15.47 16.75 -9.75
N ILE A 138 16.10 15.70 -10.30
CA ILE A 138 16.84 14.69 -9.55
C ILE A 138 18.36 14.90 -9.57
N ALA A 139 18.87 15.90 -10.30
CA ALA A 139 20.32 16.17 -10.42
C ALA A 139 21.00 16.27 -9.05
N SER A 140 20.39 16.97 -8.09
CA SER A 140 20.91 17.06 -6.73
C SER A 140 20.92 15.73 -5.95
N LEU A 141 20.04 14.78 -6.30
CA LEU A 141 20.07 13.41 -5.76
C LEU A 141 21.18 12.59 -6.41
N LEU A 142 21.42 12.77 -7.72
CA LEU A 142 22.51 12.12 -8.44
C LEU A 142 23.89 12.59 -7.95
N ASP A 143 24.05 13.88 -7.66
CA ASP A 143 25.29 14.41 -7.10
C ASP A 143 25.61 13.77 -5.75
N LYS A 144 24.60 13.59 -4.88
CA LYS A 144 24.77 12.87 -3.62
C LYS A 144 25.18 11.43 -3.86
N TYR A 145 24.53 10.74 -4.80
CA TYR A 145 24.87 9.35 -5.12
C TYR A 145 26.30 9.21 -5.65
N ALA A 146 26.71 10.05 -6.60
CA ALA A 146 28.05 10.05 -7.15
C ALA A 146 29.11 10.22 -6.05
N ASN A 147 28.88 11.13 -5.10
CA ASN A 147 29.76 11.29 -3.95
C ASN A 147 29.81 10.02 -3.07
N THR A 148 28.66 9.38 -2.81
CA THR A 148 28.65 8.13 -2.01
C THR A 148 29.37 6.96 -2.71
N LEU A 149 29.32 6.89 -4.04
CA LEU A 149 30.07 5.89 -4.81
C LEU A 149 31.58 6.14 -4.74
N ILE A 150 32.00 7.40 -4.91
CA ILE A 150 33.42 7.79 -4.81
C ILE A 150 33.97 7.49 -3.41
N GLU A 151 33.18 7.74 -2.35
CA GLU A 151 33.58 7.40 -0.97
C GLU A 151 33.73 5.89 -0.77
N LYS A 152 32.77 5.09 -1.25
CA LYS A 152 32.84 3.62 -1.17
C LYS A 152 34.04 3.05 -1.92
N ASP A 153 34.33 3.57 -3.12
CA ASP A 153 35.45 3.11 -3.96
C ASP A 153 36.81 3.48 -3.32
N ARG A 154 36.92 4.70 -2.77
CA ARG A 154 38.10 5.14 -1.99
C ARG A 154 38.39 4.28 -0.78
N HIS A 155 37.38 3.70 -0.13
CA HIS A 155 37.59 2.81 1.02
C HIS A 155 38.11 1.42 0.61
N LEU A 156 37.84 0.98 -0.62
CA LEU A 156 38.32 -0.31 -1.14
C LEU A 156 39.79 -0.26 -1.57
N GLU A 157 40.29 0.92 -1.96
CA GLU A 157 41.71 1.12 -2.33
C GLU A 157 42.68 1.19 -1.14
N VAL A 158 42.17 1.31 0.10
CA VAL A 158 42.98 1.56 1.31
C VAL A 158 43.23 0.29 2.15
N VAL A 159 43.01 -0.91 1.58
CA VAL A 159 43.25 -2.21 2.25
C VAL A 159 44.43 -2.95 1.64
#